data_AF-A0A2E0IB46-F1
#
_entry.id   AF-A0A2E0IB46-F1
#
_cell.length_a   1.000
_cell.length_b   1.000
_cell.length_c   1.000
_cell.angle_alpha   90.00
_cell.angle_beta   90.00
_cell.angle_gamma   90.00
#
_symmetry.space_group_name_H-M   'P 1'
#
loop_
_entity.id
_entity.type
_entity.pdbx_description
1 polymer ?
#
loop_
_entity_poly.entity_id
_entity_poly.type
_entity_poly.pdbx_seq_one_letter_code
_entity_poly.pdbx_strand_id
1 'polypeptide(L)'
;MTSAIKILLRFVFMLFISSYASVAFSNPLLKQLEKQSVLSADEAFIFSAHKLDEGSMILTWTLKENCFLYENKFKVDSDDIELEPFEVIGEAVEIQDIYFGEVKVYFNLISKKYKFQDETNEINITYQGCNEKGFCYPPISKKIKPKNLNYL
;
A
#
# COMPACT_ATOMS: atom_id res chain seq x y z
N MET A 1 -55.23 43.96 -0.33
CA MET A 1 -53.83 44.41 -0.07
C MET A 1 -52.98 43.38 0.69
N THR A 2 -53.46 42.16 0.96
CA THR A 2 -52.79 41.17 1.83
C THR A 2 -52.20 39.95 1.09
N SER A 3 -52.64 39.64 -0.14
CA SER A 3 -52.07 38.52 -0.94
C SER A 3 -50.79 38.87 -1.70
N ALA A 4 -50.65 40.10 -2.21
CA ALA A 4 -49.45 40.53 -2.94
C ALA A 4 -48.19 40.54 -2.06
N ILE A 5 -48.34 40.92 -0.79
CA ILE A 5 -47.27 40.92 0.21
C ILE A 5 -46.83 39.48 0.55
N LYS A 6 -47.77 38.52 0.62
CA LYS A 6 -47.46 37.11 0.88
C LYS A 6 -46.76 36.41 -0.29
N ILE A 7 -47.09 36.79 -1.53
CA ILE A 7 -46.42 36.27 -2.74
C ILE A 7 -45.01 36.86 -2.87
N LEU A 8 -44.84 38.17 -2.58
CA LEU A 8 -43.54 38.84 -2.57
C LEU A 8 -42.62 38.25 -1.48
N LEU A 9 -43.14 37.96 -0.29
CA LEU A 9 -42.40 37.31 0.80
C LEU A 9 -41.98 35.86 0.46
N ARG A 10 -42.80 35.11 -0.29
CA ARG A 10 -42.45 33.75 -0.76
C ARG A 10 -41.36 33.76 -1.84
N PHE A 11 -41.35 34.75 -2.72
CA PHE A 11 -40.30 34.91 -3.74
C PHE A 11 -38.97 35.37 -3.14
N VAL A 12 -38.98 36.27 -2.16
CA VAL A 12 -37.78 36.70 -1.43
C VAL A 12 -37.19 35.55 -0.61
N PHE A 13 -38.02 34.66 -0.05
CA PHE A 13 -37.56 33.47 0.67
C PHE A 13 -36.98 32.39 -0.27
N MET A 14 -37.50 32.21 -1.49
CA MET A 14 -36.89 31.30 -2.48
C MET A 14 -35.55 31.81 -3.05
N LEU A 15 -35.36 33.13 -3.16
CA LEU A 15 -34.11 33.72 -3.66
C LEU A 15 -32.96 33.73 -2.64
N PHE A 16 -33.23 33.43 -1.37
CA PHE A 16 -32.18 33.35 -0.33
C PHE A 16 -31.62 31.93 -0.12
N ILE A 17 -32.26 30.88 -0.65
CA ILE A 17 -31.81 29.49 -0.44
C ILE A 17 -30.81 29.04 -1.51
N SER A 18 -30.79 29.68 -2.69
CA SER A 18 -29.85 29.32 -3.77
C SER A 18 -28.39 29.77 -3.55
N SER A 19 -28.10 30.61 -2.54
CA SER A 19 -26.76 31.19 -2.32
C SER A 19 -25.88 30.45 -1.30
N TYR A 20 -26.35 29.36 -0.68
CA TYR A 20 -25.57 28.65 0.36
C TYR A 20 -24.93 27.34 -0.11
N ALA A 21 -25.00 27.00 -1.40
CA ALA A 21 -24.57 25.69 -1.90
C ALA A 21 -23.09 25.61 -2.34
N SER A 22 -22.21 26.55 -1.97
CA SER A 22 -20.79 26.47 -2.35
C SER A 22 -19.86 27.11 -1.32
N VAL A 23 -19.90 26.63 -0.08
CA VAL A 23 -18.69 26.64 0.75
C VAL A 23 -18.15 25.22 0.75
N ALA A 24 -17.56 24.83 -0.38
CA ALA A 24 -16.67 23.69 -0.41
C ALA A 24 -15.51 24.05 0.53
N PHE A 25 -15.46 23.39 1.69
CA PHE A 25 -14.44 23.57 2.71
C PHE A 25 -13.11 23.10 2.14
N SER A 26 -12.44 23.97 1.38
CA SER A 26 -11.06 23.80 0.94
C SER A 26 -10.18 24.01 2.16
N ASN A 27 -10.10 23.00 3.01
CA ASN A 27 -9.35 23.08 4.25
C ASN A 27 -7.86 23.18 3.88
N PRO A 28 -7.18 24.32 4.15
CA PRO A 28 -5.76 24.48 3.80
C PRO A 28 -4.88 23.42 4.47
N LEU A 29 -5.35 22.83 5.59
CA LEU A 29 -4.72 21.69 6.25
C LEU A 29 -4.70 20.42 5.38
N LEU A 30 -5.81 20.07 4.71
CA LEU A 30 -5.88 18.91 3.79
C LEU A 30 -4.98 19.14 2.57
N LYS A 31 -4.98 20.36 2.03
CA LYS A 31 -4.12 20.74 0.90
C LYS A 31 -2.63 20.75 1.25
N GLN A 32 -2.29 20.95 2.52
CA GLN A 32 -0.91 20.87 3.01
C GLN A 32 -0.46 19.42 3.25
N LEU A 33 -1.38 18.51 3.60
CA LEU A 33 -1.13 17.06 3.61
C LEU A 33 -0.87 16.54 2.19
N GLU A 34 -1.55 17.06 1.16
CA GLU A 34 -1.30 16.71 -0.24
C GLU A 34 0.09 17.15 -0.75
N LYS A 35 0.72 18.17 -0.14
CA LYS A 35 2.02 18.69 -0.60
C LYS A 35 3.20 17.77 -0.26
N GLN A 36 3.00 16.75 0.57
CA GLN A 36 3.86 15.58 0.62
C GLN A 36 3.19 14.48 -0.21
N SER A 37 3.58 14.36 -1.48
CA SER A 37 3.09 13.26 -2.32
C SER A 37 3.54 11.92 -1.72
N VAL A 38 2.64 11.26 -1.00
CA VAL A 38 2.84 9.88 -0.54
C VAL A 38 2.82 9.00 -1.79
N LEU A 39 3.89 8.25 -2.02
CA LEU A 39 3.97 7.28 -3.12
C LEU A 39 2.88 6.23 -2.95
N SER A 40 2.34 5.72 -4.05
CA SER A 40 1.53 4.49 -3.98
C SER A 40 2.38 3.32 -3.49
N ALA A 41 1.73 2.28 -2.97
CA ALA A 41 2.43 1.07 -2.50
C ALA A 41 3.31 0.44 -3.60
N ASP A 42 2.82 0.41 -4.83
CA ASP A 42 3.52 -0.19 -5.97
C ASP A 42 4.70 0.67 -6.46
N GLU A 43 4.67 1.98 -6.21
CA GLU A 43 5.81 2.87 -6.45
C GLU A 43 6.85 2.78 -5.34
N ALA A 44 6.41 2.62 -4.08
CA ALA A 44 7.29 2.52 -2.91
C ALA A 44 8.00 1.15 -2.84
N PHE A 45 7.29 0.07 -3.19
CA PHE A 45 7.74 -1.31 -3.06
C PHE A 45 7.59 -2.04 -4.40
N ILE A 46 8.58 -1.87 -5.27
CA ILE A 46 8.55 -2.42 -6.62
C ILE A 46 8.80 -3.92 -6.54
N PHE A 47 7.71 -4.69 -6.66
CA PHE A 47 7.71 -6.15 -6.53
C PHE A 47 7.92 -6.86 -7.88
N SER A 48 8.78 -7.87 -7.90
CA SER A 48 8.94 -8.81 -9.01
C SER A 48 9.07 -10.25 -8.53
N ALA A 49 8.74 -11.20 -9.40
CA ALA A 49 8.81 -12.63 -9.15
C ALA A 49 9.34 -13.35 -10.38
N HIS A 50 10.30 -14.25 -10.18
CA HIS A 50 10.93 -15.04 -11.24
C HIS A 50 11.15 -16.47 -10.79
N LYS A 51 11.13 -17.42 -11.73
CA LYS A 51 11.60 -18.79 -11.49
C LYS A 51 13.12 -18.83 -11.47
N LEU A 52 13.69 -19.62 -10.56
CA LEU A 52 15.12 -19.93 -10.57
C LEU A 52 15.39 -21.26 -11.27
N ASP A 53 14.59 -22.27 -10.92
CA ASP A 53 14.62 -23.63 -11.48
C ASP A 53 13.21 -24.26 -11.38
N GLU A 54 13.10 -25.56 -11.71
CA GLU A 54 11.89 -26.34 -11.45
C GLU A 54 11.66 -26.47 -9.93
N GLY A 55 10.50 -26.00 -9.47
CA GLY A 55 10.15 -26.00 -8.05
C GLY A 55 10.79 -24.90 -7.20
N SER A 56 11.44 -23.86 -7.77
CA SER A 56 11.86 -22.71 -6.98
C SER A 56 11.75 -21.35 -7.67
N MET A 57 11.53 -20.33 -6.84
CA MET A 57 11.32 -18.96 -7.27
C MET A 57 12.08 -17.98 -6.37
N ILE A 58 12.33 -16.81 -6.92
CA ILE A 58 12.80 -15.63 -6.21
C ILE A 58 11.73 -14.55 -6.25
N LEU A 59 11.42 -14.02 -5.08
CA LEU A 59 10.59 -12.84 -4.89
C LEU A 59 11.50 -11.67 -4.55
N THR A 60 11.39 -10.56 -5.25
CA THR A 60 12.25 -9.39 -5.07
C THR A 60 11.42 -8.14 -4.87
N TRP A 61 11.82 -7.32 -3.90
CA TRP A 61 11.28 -6.00 -3.67
C TRP A 61 12.42 -4.98 -3.76
N THR A 62 12.33 -4.08 -4.74
CA THR A 62 13.17 -2.88 -4.80
C THR A 62 12.42 -1.73 -4.13
N LEU A 63 13.01 -1.17 -3.08
CA LEU A 63 12.37 -0.20 -2.21
C LEU A 63 12.84 1.21 -2.58
N LYS A 64 11.90 2.15 -2.68
CA LYS A 64 12.26 3.56 -2.88
C LYS A 64 13.00 4.12 -1.69
N GLU A 65 13.77 5.18 -1.95
CA GLU A 65 14.49 5.92 -0.92
C GLU A 65 13.53 6.31 0.21
N ASN A 66 13.99 6.15 1.45
CA ASN A 66 13.23 6.40 2.67
C ASN A 66 11.96 5.52 2.80
N CYS A 67 11.90 4.38 2.11
CA CYS A 67 10.85 3.36 2.28
C CYS A 67 11.49 2.05 2.76
N PHE A 68 10.78 1.33 3.63
CA PHE A 68 11.26 0.08 4.20
C PHE A 68 10.14 -0.93 4.37
N LEU A 69 10.51 -2.22 4.40
CA LEU A 69 9.60 -3.33 4.71
C LEU A 69 9.99 -3.97 6.04
N TYR A 70 9.00 -4.33 6.87
CA TYR A 70 9.25 -5.00 8.14
C TYR A 70 9.66 -6.46 7.93
N GLU A 71 10.72 -6.90 8.61
CA GLU A 71 11.25 -8.26 8.48
C GLU A 71 10.20 -9.32 8.84
N ASN A 72 9.42 -9.07 9.89
CA ASN A 72 8.42 -10.00 10.44
C ASN A 72 7.01 -9.83 9.85
N LYS A 73 6.85 -9.07 8.76
CA LYS A 73 5.55 -8.86 8.10
C LYS A 73 5.46 -9.47 6.70
N PHE A 74 6.44 -10.28 6.31
CA PHE A 74 6.33 -11.10 5.12
C PHE A 74 5.55 -12.38 5.42
N LYS A 75 4.61 -12.72 4.55
CA LYS A 75 3.91 -14.01 4.55
C LYS A 75 3.79 -14.49 3.12
N VAL A 76 4.12 -15.75 2.86
CA VAL A 76 3.99 -16.37 1.54
C VAL A 76 3.26 -17.68 1.72
N ASP A 77 2.11 -17.83 1.06
CA ASP A 77 1.25 -19.01 1.17
C ASP A 77 1.04 -19.65 -0.21
N SER A 78 1.06 -20.98 -0.25
CA SER A 78 0.68 -21.81 -1.40
C SER A 78 -0.36 -22.81 -0.95
N ASP A 79 -1.54 -22.82 -1.56
CA ASP A 79 -2.62 -23.78 -1.22
C ASP A 79 -2.91 -23.85 0.31
N ASP A 80 -2.98 -22.68 0.96
CA ASP A 80 -3.16 -22.49 2.41
C ASP A 80 -2.02 -23.00 3.31
N ILE A 81 -0.87 -23.34 2.71
CA ILE A 81 0.36 -23.71 3.42
C ILE A 81 1.36 -22.57 3.34
N GLU A 82 1.83 -22.11 4.49
CA GLU A 82 2.87 -21.07 4.58
C GLU A 82 4.22 -21.64 4.12
N LEU A 83 4.90 -20.90 3.25
CA LEU A 83 6.21 -21.20 2.70
C LEU A 83 7.28 -20.39 3.41
N GLU A 84 8.31 -21.08 3.89
CA GLU A 84 9.50 -20.43 4.45
C GLU A 84 10.57 -20.20 3.37
N PRO A 85 11.27 -19.06 3.40
CA PRO A 85 12.36 -18.82 2.47
C PRO A 85 13.57 -19.68 2.85
N PHE A 86 14.20 -20.34 1.87
CA PHE A 86 15.46 -21.06 2.11
C PHE A 86 16.68 -20.14 2.02
N GLU A 87 16.51 -18.95 1.43
CA GLU A 87 17.55 -17.94 1.32
C GLU A 87 16.94 -16.54 1.30
N VAL A 88 17.58 -15.61 2.00
CA VAL A 88 17.20 -14.20 2.08
C VAL A 88 18.41 -13.36 1.70
N ILE A 89 18.24 -12.46 0.72
CA ILE A 89 19.27 -11.56 0.21
C ILE A 89 18.82 -10.13 0.53
N GLY A 90 19.53 -9.49 1.44
CA GLY A 90 19.23 -8.15 1.94
C GLY A 90 19.71 -8.01 3.37
N GLU A 91 20.03 -6.79 3.79
CA GLU A 91 20.50 -6.50 5.14
C GLU A 91 19.33 -5.97 5.97
N ALA A 92 19.00 -6.69 7.04
CA ALA A 92 18.01 -6.22 8.01
C ALA A 92 18.69 -5.23 8.96
N VAL A 93 18.06 -4.07 9.17
CA VAL A 93 18.52 -3.01 10.07
C VAL A 93 17.50 -2.86 11.19
N GLU A 94 17.99 -2.76 12.43
CA GLU A 94 17.16 -2.48 13.59
C GLU A 94 16.88 -0.97 13.71
N ILE A 95 15.62 -0.60 13.86
CA ILE A 95 15.17 0.78 13.99
C ILE A 95 14.17 0.92 15.15
N GLN A 96 14.05 2.15 15.66
CA GLN A 96 12.95 2.53 16.54
C GLN A 96 11.81 3.13 15.71
N ASP A 97 10.76 2.35 15.48
CA ASP A 97 9.56 2.78 14.79
C ASP A 97 8.50 3.34 15.76
N ILE A 98 7.74 4.35 15.32
CA ILE A 98 6.73 5.02 16.16
C ILE A 98 5.46 4.19 16.37
N TYR A 99 5.20 3.19 15.50
CA TYR A 99 4.01 2.34 15.56
C TYR A 99 4.29 1.03 16.28
N PHE A 100 5.48 0.44 16.07
CA PHE A 100 5.80 -0.90 16.53
C PHE A 100 6.98 -0.96 17.52
N GLY A 101 7.66 0.15 17.78
CA GLY A 101 8.82 0.20 18.67
C GLY A 101 10.08 -0.35 17.99
N GLU A 102 10.86 -1.15 18.71
CA GLU A 102 12.08 -1.76 18.19
C GLU A 102 11.75 -2.87 17.18
N VAL A 103 12.19 -2.69 15.94
CA VAL A 103 11.86 -3.58 14.82
C VAL A 103 13.03 -3.72 13.87
N LYS A 104 13.08 -4.85 13.15
CA LYS A 104 14.00 -5.06 12.04
C LYS A 104 13.30 -4.79 10.70
N VAL A 105 13.97 -4.04 9.83
CA VAL A 105 13.44 -3.62 8.54
C VAL A 105 14.48 -3.80 7.43
N TYR A 106 14.00 -3.92 6.21
CA TYR A 106 14.83 -3.91 5.00
C TYR A 106 14.69 -2.57 4.28
N PHE A 107 15.81 -2.01 3.86
CA PHE A 107 15.90 -0.85 2.96
C PHE A 107 16.46 -1.27 1.61
N ASN A 108 16.24 -0.44 0.58
CA ASN A 108 16.79 -0.57 -0.79
C ASN A 108 16.36 -1.81 -1.57
N LEU A 109 16.69 -3.01 -1.09
CA LEU A 109 16.45 -4.27 -1.76
C LEU A 109 16.28 -5.40 -0.75
N ILE A 110 15.29 -6.24 -1.00
CA ILE A 110 15.15 -7.54 -0.34
C ILE A 110 14.70 -8.57 -1.36
N SER A 111 15.38 -9.71 -1.40
CA SER A 111 14.95 -10.87 -2.18
C SER A 111 14.85 -12.09 -1.27
N LYS A 112 13.81 -12.90 -1.49
CA LYS A 112 13.55 -14.13 -0.74
C LYS A 112 13.32 -15.27 -1.73
N LYS A 113 14.05 -16.37 -1.55
CA LYS A 113 13.93 -17.57 -2.40
C LYS A 113 13.10 -18.64 -1.70
N TYR A 114 12.17 -19.23 -2.43
CA TYR A 114 11.21 -20.21 -1.91
C TYR A 114 11.20 -21.46 -2.79
N LYS A 115 10.96 -22.60 -2.14
CA LYS A 115 10.56 -23.82 -2.83
C LYS A 115 9.03 -23.88 -2.94
N PHE A 116 8.52 -24.40 -4.05
CA PHE A 116 7.10 -24.62 -4.27
C PHE A 116 6.89 -25.93 -5.06
N GLN A 117 5.68 -26.47 -5.05
CA GLN A 117 5.36 -27.71 -5.78
C GLN A 117 4.96 -27.39 -7.23
N ASP A 118 5.29 -28.23 -8.19
CA ASP A 118 5.00 -27.94 -9.61
C ASP A 118 3.48 -27.84 -9.91
N GLU A 119 2.67 -28.53 -9.10
CA GLU A 119 1.21 -28.45 -9.11
C GLU A 119 0.64 -27.15 -8.55
N THR A 120 1.44 -26.34 -7.83
CA THR A 120 0.99 -25.07 -7.23
C THR A 120 0.38 -24.15 -8.28
N ASN A 121 -0.88 -23.78 -8.06
CA ASN A 121 -1.63 -22.95 -9.01
C ASN A 121 -1.53 -21.46 -8.70
N GLU A 122 -1.45 -21.11 -7.42
CA GLU A 122 -1.41 -19.73 -6.93
C GLU A 122 -0.53 -19.64 -5.70
N ILE A 123 0.26 -18.58 -5.63
CA ILE A 123 1.00 -18.18 -4.43
C ILE A 123 0.50 -16.80 -4.01
N ASN A 124 0.08 -16.70 -2.75
CA ASN A 124 -0.34 -15.47 -2.09
C ASN A 124 0.84 -14.91 -1.32
N ILE A 125 1.11 -13.62 -1.50
CA ILE A 125 2.27 -12.94 -0.91
C ILE A 125 1.75 -11.72 -0.20
N THR A 126 2.00 -11.61 1.11
CA THR A 126 1.66 -10.45 1.91
C THR A 126 2.92 -9.84 2.50
N TYR A 127 3.02 -8.51 2.46
CA TYR A 127 4.09 -7.75 3.08
C TYR A 127 3.57 -6.41 3.58
N GLN A 128 4.32 -5.78 4.48
CA GLN A 128 3.98 -4.46 5.00
C GLN A 128 5.23 -3.62 5.20
N GLY A 129 5.08 -2.32 4.95
CA GLY A 129 6.15 -1.35 5.13
C GLY A 129 5.62 0.05 5.40
N CYS A 130 6.56 0.96 5.60
CA CYS A 130 6.29 2.37 5.81
C CYS A 130 7.31 3.20 5.03
N ASN A 131 7.07 4.51 4.99
CA ASN A 131 8.11 5.48 4.68
C ASN A 131 8.61 6.16 5.95
N GLU A 132 9.83 6.67 5.92
CA GLU A 132 10.45 7.38 7.06
C GLU A 132 9.74 8.71 7.39
N LYS A 133 8.87 9.19 6.49
CA LYS A 133 8.01 10.37 6.74
C LYS A 133 6.81 10.04 7.63
N GLY A 134 6.68 8.79 8.09
CA GLY A 134 5.67 8.36 9.04
C GLY A 134 4.37 7.88 8.41
N PHE A 135 4.34 7.59 7.10
CA PHE A 135 3.19 6.93 6.48
C PHE A 135 3.42 5.43 6.42
N CYS A 136 2.59 4.67 7.12
CA CYS A 136 2.59 3.21 7.07
C CYS A 136 1.49 2.69 6.15
N TYR A 137 1.89 1.83 5.22
CA TYR A 137 0.97 1.17 4.30
C TYR A 137 0.21 0.06 5.04
N PRO A 138 -1.08 -0.18 4.74
CA PRO A 138 -1.75 -1.39 5.20
C PRO A 138 -1.06 -2.64 4.62
N PRO A 139 -1.33 -3.85 5.12
CA PRO A 139 -0.83 -5.07 4.52
C PRO A 139 -1.13 -5.13 3.02
N ILE A 140 -0.10 -5.36 2.21
CA ILE A 140 -0.18 -5.40 0.74
C ILE A 140 -0.18 -6.86 0.33
N SER A 141 -1.14 -7.24 -0.51
CA SER A 141 -1.24 -8.60 -1.05
C SER A 141 -0.98 -8.65 -2.55
N LYS A 142 -0.14 -9.59 -2.97
CA LYS A 142 0.12 -9.94 -4.37
C LYS A 142 -0.22 -11.42 -4.59
N LYS A 143 -0.70 -11.73 -5.79
CA LYS A 143 -0.98 -13.10 -6.23
C LYS A 143 -0.16 -13.38 -7.47
N ILE A 144 0.55 -14.50 -7.47
CA ILE A 144 1.30 -14.97 -8.64
C ILE A 144 0.92 -16.40 -8.95
N LYS A 145 1.06 -16.78 -10.22
CA LYS A 145 0.90 -18.17 -10.66
C LYS A 145 2.27 -18.67 -11.10
N PRO A 146 2.91 -19.62 -10.40
CA PRO A 146 4.25 -20.08 -10.75
C PRO A 146 4.39 -20.53 -12.20
N LYS A 147 3.34 -21.14 -12.75
CA LYS A 147 3.27 -21.56 -14.17
C LYS A 147 3.45 -20.40 -15.17
N ASN A 148 3.15 -19.17 -14.78
CA ASN A 148 3.23 -17.97 -15.64
C ASN A 148 4.51 -17.15 -15.41
N LEU A 149 5.39 -17.55 -14.49
CA LEU A 149 6.62 -16.83 -14.23
C LEU A 149 7.66 -17.14 -15.31
N ASN A 150 8.36 -16.09 -15.73
CA ASN A 150 9.57 -16.25 -16.52
C ASN A 150 10.72 -16.72 -15.62
N TYR A 151 11.67 -17.43 -16.20
CA TYR A 151 12.95 -17.70 -15.54
C TYR A 151 13.75 -16.40 -15.38
N LEU A 152 14.51 -16.32 -14.29
CA LEU A 152 15.42 -15.20 -14.02
C LEU A 152 16.61 -15.21 -14.99
#